data_AF-I4Y736-F1
#
_entry.id   AF-I4Y736-F1
#
_cell.length_a   1.000
_cell.length_b   1.000
_cell.length_c   1.000
_cell.angle_alpha   90.00
_cell.angle_beta   90.00
_cell.angle_gamma   90.00
#
_symmetry.space_group_name_H-M   'P 1'
#
loop_
_entity.id
_entity.type
_entity.pdbx_description
1 polymer ?
#
loop_
_entity_poly.entity_id
_entity_poly.type
_entity_poly.pdbx_seq_one_letter_code
_entity_poly.pdbx_strand_id
1 'polypeptide(L)'
;SNDEYTSSANQLVKLNFDLLNHNDLLNIYIKILRLYLEDDDYITSEIYLNRSASLLHQTTDKSIILAYKLSQARILDFKREFERSSLTFQELSFDKDLDINERLNSLDSAIITAILAPAGPQRSRILNTLYRDERSKSLETFSILEKVFFDRILFKNDITSFEQNLSSHQLAKINEPPLDDQGRRQGPSNVLERAMIEHNILAASKIYSNITIDGLANLLDLSPSAAESFTSKMILQSRLDAYIDQVLNAIIF
;
A
#
# COMPACT_ATOMS: atom_id res chain seq x y z
N SER A 1 25.38 2.54 -4.74
CA SER A 1 24.99 2.78 -6.15
C SER A 1 24.04 1.66 -6.52
N ASN A 2 22.86 1.97 -7.05
CA ASN A 2 21.86 0.97 -7.48
C ASN A 2 22.45 -0.15 -8.35
N ASP A 3 23.47 0.16 -9.16
CA ASP A 3 24.19 -0.80 -10.01
C ASP A 3 24.86 -1.97 -9.25
N GLU A 4 25.15 -1.82 -7.96
CA GLU A 4 25.87 -2.83 -7.18
C GLU A 4 24.98 -4.02 -6.77
N TYR A 5 23.70 -3.76 -6.50
CA TYR A 5 22.75 -4.80 -6.08
C TYR A 5 22.37 -5.72 -7.22
N THR A 6 22.00 -5.16 -8.37
CA THR A 6 21.68 -5.92 -9.58
C THR A 6 22.90 -6.70 -10.08
N SER A 7 24.10 -6.12 -10.04
CA SER A 7 25.34 -6.85 -10.36
C SER A 7 25.58 -8.03 -9.41
N SER A 8 25.39 -7.83 -8.11
CA SER A 8 25.51 -8.88 -7.09
C SER A 8 24.48 -9.99 -7.28
N ALA A 9 23.23 -9.65 -7.59
CA ALA A 9 22.19 -10.61 -7.90
C ALA A 9 22.58 -11.45 -9.13
N ASN A 10 23.04 -10.79 -10.19
CA ASN A 10 23.47 -11.45 -11.42
C ASN A 10 24.67 -12.39 -11.23
N GLN A 11 25.53 -12.16 -10.23
CA GLN A 11 26.58 -13.12 -9.87
C GLN A 11 26.01 -14.38 -9.23
N LEU A 12 25.02 -14.25 -8.34
CA LEU A 12 24.35 -15.39 -7.70
C LEU A 12 23.54 -16.22 -8.70
N VAL A 13 22.94 -15.58 -9.71
CA VAL A 13 22.19 -16.26 -10.78
C VAL A 13 23.09 -17.17 -11.64
N LYS A 14 24.41 -16.93 -11.68
CA LYS A 14 25.38 -17.76 -12.42
C LYS A 14 25.78 -19.03 -11.68
N LEU A 15 25.37 -19.20 -10.42
CA LEU A 15 25.67 -20.41 -9.66
C LEU A 15 24.95 -21.62 -10.27
N ASN A 16 25.58 -22.79 -10.20
CA ASN A 16 24.93 -24.02 -10.62
C ASN A 16 23.97 -24.50 -9.52
N PHE A 17 22.68 -24.23 -9.71
CA PHE A 17 21.63 -24.57 -8.74
C PHE A 17 21.43 -26.07 -8.55
N ASP A 18 21.78 -26.90 -9.54
CA ASP A 18 21.60 -28.36 -9.47
C ASP A 18 22.53 -29.03 -8.45
N LEU A 19 23.57 -28.33 -8.00
CA LEU A 19 24.54 -28.83 -7.01
C LEU A 19 24.14 -28.49 -5.57
N LEU A 20 23.08 -27.72 -5.36
CA LEU A 20 22.68 -27.20 -4.05
C LEU A 20 21.61 -28.07 -3.40
N ASN A 21 21.65 -28.17 -2.06
CA ASN A 21 20.51 -28.72 -1.33
C ASN A 21 19.35 -27.70 -1.31
N HIS A 22 18.16 -28.16 -0.92
CA HIS A 22 16.94 -27.35 -0.94
C HIS A 22 17.03 -26.07 -0.08
N ASN A 23 17.65 -26.13 1.10
CA ASN A 23 17.78 -24.96 1.99
C ASN A 23 18.76 -23.92 1.43
N ASP A 24 19.90 -24.37 0.90
CA ASP A 24 20.90 -23.48 0.27
C ASP A 24 20.32 -22.81 -0.97
N LEU A 25 19.56 -23.55 -1.77
CA LEU A 25 18.88 -23.02 -2.95
C LEU A 25 17.83 -21.97 -2.55
N LEU A 26 17.01 -22.24 -1.53
CA LEU A 26 16.04 -21.29 -0.99
C LEU A 26 16.72 -20.01 -0.49
N ASN A 27 17.82 -20.15 0.27
CA ASN A 27 18.61 -19.01 0.75
C ASN A 27 19.14 -18.16 -0.41
N ILE A 28 19.65 -18.80 -1.47
CA ILE A 28 20.13 -18.09 -2.65
C ILE A 28 18.99 -17.38 -3.38
N TYR A 29 17.83 -18.01 -3.57
CA TYR A 29 16.69 -17.35 -4.20
C TYR A 29 16.19 -16.16 -3.39
N ILE A 30 16.07 -16.30 -2.07
CA ILE A 30 15.68 -15.19 -1.17
C ILE A 30 16.72 -14.07 -1.23
N LYS A 31 18.01 -14.40 -1.30
CA LYS A 31 19.06 -13.38 -1.44
C LYS A 31 18.98 -12.66 -2.79
N ILE A 32 18.77 -13.40 -3.88
CA ILE A 32 18.64 -12.83 -5.23
C ILE A 32 17.45 -11.87 -5.29
N LEU A 33 16.26 -12.30 -4.85
CA LEU A 33 15.07 -11.43 -4.89
C LEU A 33 15.23 -10.21 -3.98
N ARG A 34 15.88 -10.34 -2.81
CA ARG A 34 16.13 -9.17 -1.95
C ARG A 34 17.03 -8.16 -2.63
N LEU A 35 18.08 -8.62 -3.32
CA LEU A 35 18.98 -7.74 -4.07
C LEU A 35 18.27 -7.01 -5.21
N TYR A 36 17.42 -7.70 -5.98
CA TYR A 36 16.62 -7.03 -7.03
C TYR A 36 15.61 -6.03 -6.44
N LEU A 37 15.01 -6.33 -5.28
CA LEU A 37 14.14 -5.37 -4.58
C LEU A 37 14.85 -4.11 -4.12
N GLU A 38 16.13 -4.18 -3.73
CA GLU A 38 16.90 -2.97 -3.37
C GLU A 38 17.19 -2.06 -4.58
N ASP A 39 16.95 -2.54 -5.80
CA ASP A 39 17.03 -1.77 -7.05
C ASP A 39 15.65 -1.54 -7.69
N ASP A 40 14.57 -1.63 -6.89
CA ASP A 40 13.17 -1.48 -7.29
C ASP A 40 12.69 -2.44 -8.41
N ASP A 41 13.47 -3.47 -8.77
CA ASP A 41 13.10 -4.51 -9.75
C ASP A 41 12.24 -5.60 -9.10
N TYR A 42 11.02 -5.22 -8.73
CA TYR A 42 10.04 -6.13 -8.14
C TYR A 42 9.59 -7.21 -9.13
N ILE A 43 9.69 -6.97 -10.44
CA ILE A 43 9.28 -7.91 -11.49
C ILE A 43 10.21 -9.13 -11.47
N THR A 44 11.53 -8.90 -11.51
CA THR A 44 12.50 -9.99 -11.42
C THR A 44 12.47 -10.63 -10.03
N SER A 45 12.29 -9.82 -8.98
CA SER A 45 12.13 -10.33 -7.61
C SER A 45 10.97 -11.31 -7.48
N GLU A 46 9.82 -11.03 -8.11
CA GLU A 46 8.64 -11.90 -8.09
C GLU A 46 8.91 -13.26 -8.77
N ILE A 47 9.75 -13.31 -9.81
CA ILE A 47 10.14 -14.58 -10.45
C ILE A 47 10.84 -15.49 -9.45
N TYR A 48 11.80 -14.97 -8.68
CA TYR A 48 12.53 -15.74 -7.67
C TYR A 48 11.69 -16.03 -6.42
N LEU A 49 10.74 -15.16 -6.07
CA LEU A 49 9.75 -15.44 -5.04
C LEU A 49 8.88 -16.66 -5.42
N ASN A 50 8.40 -16.73 -6.66
CA ASN A 50 7.59 -17.85 -7.14
C ASN A 50 8.38 -19.16 -7.20
N ARG A 51 9.65 -19.10 -7.59
CA ARG A 51 10.56 -20.27 -7.50
C ARG A 51 10.73 -20.73 -6.05
N SER A 52 10.94 -19.79 -5.12
CA SER A 52 11.06 -20.10 -3.69
C SER A 52 9.78 -20.72 -3.12
N ALA A 53 8.60 -20.22 -3.54
CA ALA A 53 7.31 -20.74 -3.09
C ALA A 53 7.15 -22.24 -3.37
N SER A 54 7.65 -22.72 -4.51
CA SER A 54 7.59 -24.14 -4.89
C SER A 54 8.41 -25.06 -3.98
N LEU A 55 9.44 -24.53 -3.34
CA LEU A 55 10.37 -25.28 -2.47
C LEU A 55 10.08 -25.05 -0.98
N LEU A 56 9.25 -24.06 -0.62
CA LEU A 56 9.05 -23.62 0.76
C LEU A 56 8.55 -24.74 1.70
N HIS A 57 7.74 -25.67 1.19
CA HIS A 57 7.22 -26.81 1.96
C HIS A 57 8.31 -27.84 2.34
N GLN A 58 9.50 -27.75 1.74
CA GLN A 58 10.60 -28.68 1.95
C GLN A 58 11.55 -28.24 3.06
N THR A 59 11.37 -27.02 3.59
CA THR A 59 12.16 -26.50 4.70
C THR A 59 11.32 -26.39 5.98
N THR A 60 11.97 -26.61 7.11
CA THR A 60 11.45 -26.30 8.44
C THR A 60 12.21 -25.16 9.10
N ASP A 61 13.15 -24.55 8.37
CA ASP A 61 13.95 -23.44 8.88
C ASP A 61 13.10 -22.16 8.94
N LYS A 62 12.80 -21.74 10.16
CA LYS A 62 11.98 -20.55 10.40
C LYS A 62 12.62 -19.28 9.83
N SER A 63 13.94 -19.16 9.85
CA SER A 63 14.62 -17.97 9.33
C SER A 63 14.37 -17.79 7.83
N ILE A 64 14.42 -18.90 7.07
CA ILE A 64 14.12 -18.93 5.63
C ILE A 64 12.66 -18.59 5.39
N ILE A 65 11.75 -19.20 6.15
CA ILE A 65 10.30 -18.99 6.01
C ILE A 65 9.93 -17.53 6.30
N LEU A 66 10.50 -16.93 7.34
CA LEU A 66 10.28 -15.53 7.70
C LEU A 66 10.87 -14.57 6.66
N ALA A 67 12.09 -14.83 6.20
CA ALA A 67 12.71 -14.03 5.14
C ALA A 67 11.92 -14.09 3.84
N TYR A 68 11.36 -15.26 3.50
CA TYR A 68 10.44 -15.41 2.37
C TYR A 68 9.16 -14.57 2.57
N LYS A 69 8.48 -14.70 3.71
CA LYS A 69 7.25 -13.95 4.00
C LYS A 69 7.46 -12.44 4.00
N LEU A 70 8.54 -11.96 4.60
CA LEU A 70 8.89 -10.53 4.59
C LEU A 70 9.11 -10.03 3.17
N SER A 71 9.80 -10.82 2.35
CA SER A 71 10.03 -10.47 0.94
C SER A 71 8.76 -10.51 0.10
N GLN A 72 7.85 -11.45 0.38
CA GLN A 72 6.52 -11.49 -0.22
C GLN A 72 5.72 -10.23 0.12
N ALA A 73 5.70 -9.80 1.38
CA ALA A 73 5.00 -8.60 1.81
C ALA A 73 5.54 -7.35 1.10
N ARG A 74 6.87 -7.22 0.98
CA ARG A 74 7.53 -6.14 0.23
C ARG A 74 7.18 -6.18 -1.26
N ILE A 75 7.23 -7.33 -1.92
CA ILE A 75 6.86 -7.45 -3.34
C ILE A 75 5.40 -7.03 -3.56
N LEU A 76 4.48 -7.45 -2.69
CA LEU A 76 3.07 -7.04 -2.77
C LEU A 76 2.91 -5.51 -2.63
N ASP A 77 3.70 -4.87 -1.76
CA ASP A 77 3.74 -3.42 -1.60
C ASP A 77 4.23 -2.71 -2.89
N PHE A 78 5.34 -3.17 -3.47
CA PHE A 78 5.85 -2.68 -4.76
C PHE A 78 4.83 -2.84 -5.90
N LYS A 79 4.10 -3.96 -5.93
CA LYS A 79 3.03 -4.23 -6.88
C LYS A 79 1.76 -3.42 -6.65
N ARG A 80 1.70 -2.63 -5.55
CA ARG A 80 0.51 -1.88 -5.11
C ARG A 80 -0.67 -2.80 -4.75
N GLU A 81 -0.39 -4.07 -4.42
CA GLU A 81 -1.35 -5.02 -3.84
C GLU A 81 -1.45 -4.78 -2.31
N PHE A 82 -1.75 -3.54 -1.92
CA PHE A 82 -1.59 -3.06 -0.55
C PHE A 82 -2.40 -3.81 0.50
N GLU A 83 -3.62 -4.25 0.17
CA GLU A 83 -4.45 -5.03 1.11
C GLU A 83 -3.78 -6.36 1.48
N ARG A 84 -3.24 -7.06 0.48
CA ARG A 84 -2.52 -8.33 0.69
C ARG A 84 -1.18 -8.11 1.38
N SER A 85 -0.48 -7.03 1.01
CA SER A 85 0.76 -6.64 1.67
C SER A 85 0.52 -6.37 3.17
N SER A 86 -0.50 -5.58 3.49
CA SER A 86 -0.88 -5.24 4.87
C SER A 86 -1.19 -6.46 5.71
N LEU A 87 -2.00 -7.40 5.20
CA LEU A 87 -2.30 -8.64 5.89
C LEU A 87 -1.04 -9.48 6.13
N THR A 88 -0.13 -9.56 5.16
CA THR A 88 1.12 -10.33 5.29
C THR A 88 2.06 -9.69 6.33
N PHE A 89 2.20 -8.36 6.31
CA PHE A 89 2.95 -7.62 7.33
C PHE A 89 2.32 -7.73 8.72
N GLN A 90 0.99 -7.72 8.81
CA GLN A 90 0.28 -7.93 10.05
C GLN A 90 0.57 -9.32 10.64
N GLU A 91 0.52 -10.38 9.82
CA GLU A 91 0.90 -11.72 10.23
C GLU A 91 2.32 -11.77 10.79
N LEU A 92 3.28 -11.17 10.08
CA LEU A 92 4.68 -11.07 10.53
C LEU A 92 4.79 -10.34 11.87
N SER A 93 4.00 -9.29 12.10
CA SER A 93 4.03 -8.56 13.37
C SER A 93 3.70 -9.45 14.59
N PHE A 94 2.97 -10.54 14.41
CA PHE A 94 2.60 -11.47 15.49
C PHE A 94 3.60 -12.62 15.67
N ASP A 95 4.53 -12.82 14.73
CA ASP A 95 5.48 -13.92 14.80
C ASP A 95 6.49 -13.69 15.94
N LYS A 96 6.60 -14.67 16.84
CA LYS A 96 7.43 -14.57 18.06
C LYS A 96 8.89 -14.91 17.80
N ASP A 97 9.20 -15.48 16.64
CA ASP A 97 10.57 -15.77 16.24
C ASP A 97 11.29 -14.53 15.68
N LEU A 98 10.54 -13.45 15.37
CA LEU A 98 11.07 -12.12 15.08
C LEU A 98 11.31 -11.32 16.35
N ASP A 99 12.33 -10.44 16.31
CA ASP A 99 12.58 -9.54 17.43
C ASP A 99 11.47 -8.48 17.57
N ILE A 100 11.41 -7.81 18.72
CA ILE A 100 10.36 -6.84 19.03
C ILE A 100 10.36 -5.68 18.02
N ASN A 101 11.53 -5.21 17.59
CA ASN A 101 11.66 -4.10 16.65
C ASN A 101 11.22 -4.53 15.25
N GLU A 102 11.61 -5.71 14.78
CA GLU A 102 11.17 -6.28 13.50
C GLU A 102 9.64 -6.46 13.46
N ARG A 103 9.05 -6.90 14.56
CA ARG A 103 7.60 -7.02 14.70
C ARG A 103 6.89 -5.67 14.68
N LEU A 104 7.45 -4.66 15.33
CA LEU A 104 6.91 -3.30 15.31
C LEU A 104 7.05 -2.65 13.94
N ASN A 105 8.19 -2.83 13.26
CA ASN A 105 8.40 -2.38 11.88
C ASN A 105 7.43 -3.06 10.90
N SER A 106 7.16 -4.36 11.11
CA SER A 106 6.15 -5.09 10.34
C SER A 106 4.74 -4.54 10.60
N LEU A 107 4.40 -4.23 11.86
CA LEU A 107 3.12 -3.62 12.19
C LEU A 107 2.98 -2.23 11.55
N ASP A 108 4.03 -1.43 11.57
CA ASP A 108 4.05 -0.09 10.95
C ASP A 108 3.88 -0.18 9.43
N SER A 109 4.59 -1.12 8.79
CA SER A 109 4.42 -1.43 7.36
C SER A 109 3.00 -1.90 7.03
N ALA A 110 2.37 -2.67 7.93
CA ALA A 110 0.98 -3.09 7.77
C ALA A 110 0.02 -1.89 7.83
N ILE A 111 0.26 -0.92 8.70
CA ILE A 111 -0.53 0.32 8.80
C ILE A 111 -0.35 1.17 7.55
N ILE A 112 0.89 1.40 7.12
CA ILE A 112 1.20 2.19 5.92
C ILE A 112 0.47 1.61 4.70
N THR A 113 0.63 0.31 4.45
CA THR A 113 -0.01 -0.36 3.32
C THR A 113 -1.53 -0.39 3.45
N ALA A 114 -2.11 -0.60 4.65
CA ALA A 114 -3.55 -0.48 4.85
C ALA A 114 -4.08 0.93 4.51
N ILE A 115 -3.34 1.98 4.88
CA ILE A 115 -3.74 3.36 4.57
C ILE A 115 -3.66 3.64 3.07
N LEU A 116 -2.64 3.12 2.37
CA LEU A 116 -2.46 3.26 0.91
C LEU A 116 -3.43 2.40 0.08
N ALA A 117 -4.05 1.39 0.67
CA ALA A 117 -5.05 0.57 -0.01
C ALA A 117 -6.28 1.38 -0.46
N PRO A 118 -6.98 0.96 -1.53
CA PRO A 118 -8.21 1.61 -1.99
C PRO A 118 -9.27 1.72 -0.88
N ALA A 119 -9.94 2.87 -0.77
CA ALA A 119 -10.98 3.06 0.23
C ALA A 119 -12.17 2.12 -0.04
N GLY A 120 -12.61 1.37 0.97
CA GLY A 120 -13.74 0.43 0.85
C GLY A 120 -13.82 -0.60 1.97
N PRO A 121 -14.77 -1.54 1.89
CA PRO A 121 -15.07 -2.47 3.00
C PRO A 121 -13.92 -3.38 3.43
N GLN A 122 -13.07 -3.82 2.49
CA GLN A 122 -11.92 -4.68 2.81
C GLN A 122 -10.88 -3.91 3.63
N ARG A 123 -10.44 -2.74 3.14
CA ARG A 123 -9.57 -1.81 3.88
C ARG A 123 -10.12 -1.47 5.27
N SER A 124 -11.40 -1.16 5.42
CA SER A 124 -11.99 -0.83 6.74
C SER A 124 -11.87 -1.99 7.74
N ARG A 125 -11.97 -3.25 7.30
CA ARG A 125 -11.78 -4.42 8.19
C ARG A 125 -10.33 -4.56 8.66
N ILE A 126 -9.37 -4.32 7.75
CA ILE A 126 -7.94 -4.35 8.07
C ILE A 126 -7.62 -3.24 9.08
N LEU A 127 -8.05 -2.00 8.80
CA LEU A 127 -7.85 -0.85 9.69
C LEU A 127 -8.46 -1.07 11.08
N ASN A 128 -9.66 -1.67 11.18
CA ASN A 128 -10.25 -2.00 12.47
C ASN A 128 -9.40 -2.99 13.28
N THR A 129 -8.73 -3.93 12.62
CA THR A 129 -7.85 -4.88 13.30
C THR A 129 -6.57 -4.19 13.76
N LEU A 130 -5.99 -3.33 12.91
CA LEU A 130 -4.77 -2.58 13.23
C LEU A 130 -4.99 -1.54 14.34
N TYR A 131 -6.11 -0.80 14.31
CA TYR A 131 -6.43 0.21 15.33
C TYR A 131 -6.67 -0.40 16.73
N ARG A 132 -7.20 -1.62 16.78
CA ARG A 132 -7.43 -2.36 18.04
C ARG A 132 -6.17 -3.00 18.60
N ASP A 133 -5.08 -3.05 17.82
CA ASP A 133 -3.81 -3.55 18.32
C ASP A 133 -3.16 -2.50 19.22
N GLU A 134 -3.08 -2.77 20.52
CA GLU A 134 -2.49 -1.82 21.48
C GLU A 134 -1.07 -1.38 21.12
N ARG A 135 -0.31 -2.22 20.39
CA ARG A 135 1.05 -1.91 19.93
C ARG A 135 1.07 -0.79 18.88
N SER A 136 -0.04 -0.56 18.17
CA SER A 136 -0.11 0.51 17.18
C SER A 136 0.01 1.89 17.83
N LYS A 137 -0.41 2.04 19.09
CA LYS A 137 -0.43 3.32 19.81
C LYS A 137 0.95 3.94 20.03
N SER A 138 2.00 3.12 20.03
CA SER A 138 3.39 3.59 20.17
C SER A 138 4.06 3.92 18.84
N LEU A 139 3.40 3.69 17.70
CA LEU A 139 3.95 3.93 16.37
C LEU A 139 3.70 5.37 15.92
N GLU A 140 4.62 5.92 15.14
CA GLU A 140 4.52 7.28 14.58
C GLU A 140 3.30 7.42 13.65
N THR A 141 2.91 6.32 12.98
CA THR A 141 1.74 6.24 12.09
C THR A 141 0.40 6.18 12.83
N PHE A 142 0.36 6.13 14.17
CA PHE A 142 -0.89 5.99 14.92
C PHE A 142 -1.87 7.15 14.72
N SER A 143 -1.36 8.39 14.66
CA SER A 143 -2.20 9.58 14.53
C SER A 143 -3.02 9.55 13.23
N ILE A 144 -2.39 9.16 12.12
CA ILE A 144 -3.07 9.04 10.83
C ILE A 144 -3.96 7.79 10.79
N LEU A 145 -3.53 6.68 11.38
CA LEU A 145 -4.35 5.48 11.52
C LEU A 145 -5.67 5.78 12.24
N GLU A 146 -5.62 6.53 13.34
CA GLU A 146 -6.83 6.92 14.08
C GLU A 146 -7.78 7.74 13.21
N LYS A 147 -7.26 8.75 12.50
CA LYS A 147 -8.09 9.60 11.63
C LYS A 147 -8.73 8.79 10.50
N VAL A 148 -7.95 7.92 9.87
CA VAL A 148 -8.41 7.06 8.79
C VAL A 148 -9.44 6.05 9.30
N PHE A 149 -9.23 5.45 10.47
CA PHE A 149 -10.14 4.48 11.07
C PHE A 149 -11.52 5.09 11.40
N PHE A 150 -11.55 6.34 11.87
CA PHE A 150 -12.81 7.04 12.17
C PHE A 150 -13.42 7.77 10.97
N ASP A 151 -12.99 7.45 9.75
CA ASP A 151 -13.48 8.09 8.51
C ASP A 151 -13.43 9.63 8.58
N ARG A 152 -12.39 10.19 9.23
CA ARG A 152 -12.18 11.65 9.27
C ARG A 152 -11.61 12.13 7.95
N ILE A 153 -12.02 13.32 7.50
CA ILE A 153 -11.40 14.01 6.37
C ILE A 153 -9.93 14.29 6.70
N LEU A 154 -9.05 13.96 5.77
CA LEU A 154 -7.61 14.21 5.86
C LEU A 154 -7.25 15.49 5.13
N PHE A 155 -6.64 16.41 5.86
CA PHE A 155 -6.18 17.69 5.30
C PHE A 155 -4.73 17.60 4.84
N LYS A 156 -4.29 18.61 4.07
CA LYS A 156 -2.93 18.68 3.52
C LYS A 156 -1.83 18.42 4.56
N ASN A 157 -1.96 18.97 5.77
CA ASN A 157 -0.98 18.75 6.84
C ASN A 157 -0.91 17.28 7.27
N ASP A 158 -2.04 16.58 7.31
CA ASP A 158 -2.08 15.15 7.66
C ASP A 158 -1.35 14.32 6.61
N ILE A 159 -1.56 14.66 5.34
CA ILE A 159 -0.91 14.01 4.20
C ILE A 159 0.59 14.27 4.21
N THR A 160 1.02 15.53 4.39
CA THR A 160 2.45 15.88 4.44
C THR A 160 3.16 15.20 5.62
N SER A 161 2.51 15.10 6.78
CA SER A 161 3.09 14.39 7.93
C SER A 161 3.18 12.89 7.67
N PHE A 162 2.18 12.27 7.02
CA PHE A 162 2.23 10.86 6.71
C PHE A 162 3.25 10.51 5.62
N GLU A 163 3.43 11.39 4.63
CA GLU A 163 4.40 11.25 3.54
C GLU A 163 5.84 11.05 4.04
N GLN A 164 6.20 11.61 5.21
CA GLN A 164 7.52 11.44 5.82
C GLN A 164 7.83 10.00 6.24
N ASN A 165 6.80 9.16 6.43
CA ASN A 165 6.94 7.76 6.82
C ASN A 165 6.95 6.81 5.62
N LEU A 166 6.78 7.32 4.40
CA LEU A 166 6.67 6.49 3.20
C LEU A 166 8.02 6.25 2.53
N SER A 167 8.14 5.06 1.96
CA SER A 167 9.29 4.69 1.13
C SER A 167 9.23 5.35 -0.25
N SER A 168 10.38 5.47 -0.93
CA SER A 168 10.48 6.11 -2.26
C SER A 168 9.51 5.52 -3.29
N HIS A 169 9.34 4.18 -3.32
CA HIS A 169 8.45 3.51 -4.27
C HIS A 169 6.97 3.81 -4.03
N GLN A 170 6.58 4.11 -2.78
CA GLN A 170 5.20 4.49 -2.41
C GLN A 170 4.89 5.94 -2.82
N LEU A 171 5.93 6.78 -2.94
CA LEU A 171 5.85 8.17 -3.40
C LEU A 171 6.11 8.34 -4.90
N ALA A 172 6.46 7.25 -5.60
CA ALA A 172 6.75 7.28 -7.02
C ALA A 172 5.59 7.90 -7.81
N LYS A 173 5.89 8.93 -8.60
CA LYS A 173 4.91 9.61 -9.44
C LYS A 173 4.29 8.60 -10.41
N ILE A 174 2.97 8.60 -10.51
CA ILE A 174 2.24 7.78 -11.49
C ILE A 174 2.34 8.47 -12.85
N ASN A 175 1.91 9.73 -12.93
CA ASN A 175 2.00 10.66 -14.06
C ASN A 175 1.71 12.08 -13.55
N GLU A 176 2.16 13.12 -14.26
CA GLU A 176 1.69 14.48 -13.98
C GLU A 176 0.22 14.60 -14.43
N PRO A 177 -0.71 14.93 -13.51
CA PRO A 177 -2.12 14.99 -13.86
C PRO A 177 -2.36 16.20 -14.78
N PRO A 178 -3.17 16.04 -15.84
CA PRO A 178 -3.53 17.16 -16.68
C PRO A 178 -4.30 18.21 -15.86
N LEU A 179 -4.20 19.46 -16.28
CA LEU A 179 -4.96 20.56 -15.72
C LEU A 179 -6.22 20.80 -16.54
N ASP A 180 -7.30 21.27 -15.90
CA ASP A 180 -8.45 21.83 -16.62
C ASP A 180 -8.17 23.27 -17.09
N ASP A 181 -9.11 23.87 -17.81
CA ASP A 181 -8.98 25.25 -18.33
C ASP A 181 -8.78 26.31 -17.23
N GLN A 182 -9.08 25.96 -15.96
CA GLN A 182 -8.93 26.82 -14.78
C GLN A 182 -7.67 26.50 -13.98
N GLY A 183 -6.82 25.59 -14.46
CA GLY A 183 -5.58 25.19 -13.80
C GLY A 183 -5.78 24.20 -12.65
N ARG A 184 -6.95 23.57 -12.51
CA ARG A 184 -7.21 22.55 -11.48
C ARG A 184 -6.78 21.17 -11.95
N ARG A 185 -6.30 20.37 -11.02
CA ARG A 185 -5.79 19.02 -11.29
C ARG A 185 -6.91 18.06 -11.62
N GLN A 186 -6.71 17.23 -12.64
CA GLN A 186 -7.69 16.21 -13.04
C GLN A 186 -7.38 14.81 -12.45
N GLY A 187 -6.42 14.71 -11.54
CA GLY A 187 -6.10 13.43 -10.89
C GLY A 187 -4.92 13.51 -9.93
N PRO A 188 -4.59 12.38 -9.29
CA PRO A 188 -3.48 12.25 -8.35
C PRO A 188 -2.14 12.17 -9.08
N SER A 189 -1.10 12.68 -8.44
CA SER A 189 0.29 12.62 -8.89
C SER A 189 1.01 11.34 -8.47
N ASN A 190 0.63 10.74 -7.34
CA ASN A 190 1.20 9.50 -6.81
C ASN A 190 0.12 8.61 -6.16
N VAL A 191 0.54 7.46 -5.64
CA VAL A 191 -0.38 6.49 -5.01
C VAL A 191 -0.95 7.01 -3.70
N LEU A 192 -0.14 7.69 -2.88
CA LEU A 192 -0.60 8.30 -1.63
C LEU A 192 -1.77 9.25 -1.90
N GLU A 193 -1.58 10.20 -2.80
CA GLU A 193 -2.60 11.20 -3.13
C GLU A 193 -3.90 10.54 -3.62
N ARG A 194 -3.79 9.50 -4.44
CA ARG A 194 -4.95 8.72 -4.86
C ARG A 194 -5.69 8.12 -3.67
N ALA A 195 -4.98 7.47 -2.75
CA ALA A 195 -5.57 6.86 -1.57
C ALA A 195 -6.26 7.91 -0.67
N MET A 196 -5.68 9.10 -0.54
CA MET A 196 -6.25 10.20 0.24
C MET A 196 -7.52 10.78 -0.39
N ILE A 197 -7.54 10.94 -1.72
CA ILE A 197 -8.74 11.37 -2.46
C ILE A 197 -9.87 10.36 -2.24
N GLU A 198 -9.62 9.07 -2.49
CA GLU A 198 -10.63 8.02 -2.33
C GLU A 198 -11.11 7.92 -0.86
N HIS A 199 -10.19 8.08 0.11
CA HIS A 199 -10.54 8.14 1.53
C HIS A 199 -11.44 9.34 1.85
N ASN A 200 -11.10 10.54 1.36
CA ASN A 200 -11.87 11.76 1.63
C ASN A 200 -13.27 11.72 1.00
N ILE A 201 -13.44 11.05 -0.14
CA ILE A 201 -14.78 10.80 -0.72
C ILE A 201 -15.61 9.91 0.22
N LEU A 202 -15.03 8.83 0.74
CA LEU A 202 -15.71 7.96 1.70
C LEU A 202 -16.01 8.70 3.02
N ALA A 203 -15.07 9.50 3.51
CA ALA A 203 -15.26 10.32 4.71
C ALA A 203 -16.40 11.34 4.52
N ALA A 204 -16.49 11.97 3.35
CA ALA A 204 -17.56 12.90 3.03
C ALA A 204 -18.94 12.22 3.10
N SER A 205 -19.07 10.96 2.67
CA SER A 205 -20.35 10.23 2.76
C SER A 205 -20.80 9.93 4.18
N LYS A 206 -19.90 9.99 5.17
CA LYS A 206 -20.24 9.85 6.60
C LYS A 206 -20.71 11.15 7.24
N ILE A 207 -20.45 12.29 6.60
CA ILE A 207 -20.69 13.62 7.13
C ILE A 207 -21.89 14.28 6.44
N TYR A 208 -22.00 14.11 5.12
CA TYR A 208 -23.00 14.75 4.30
C TYR A 208 -24.06 13.74 3.84
N SER A 209 -25.33 14.14 3.85
CA SER A 209 -26.38 13.40 3.12
C SER A 209 -26.29 13.65 1.61
N ASN A 210 -25.83 14.83 1.22
CA ASN A 210 -25.53 15.18 -0.17
C ASN A 210 -24.49 16.31 -0.22
N ILE A 211 -23.76 16.39 -1.33
CA ILE A 211 -22.77 17.42 -1.59
C ILE A 211 -22.80 17.78 -3.08
N THR A 212 -22.60 19.06 -3.42
CA THR A 212 -22.44 19.47 -4.83
C THR A 212 -21.12 18.92 -5.39
N ILE A 213 -21.07 18.65 -6.69
CA ILE A 213 -19.82 18.17 -7.33
C ILE A 213 -18.71 19.21 -7.15
N ASP A 214 -19.01 20.50 -7.28
CA ASP A 214 -18.06 21.58 -7.02
C ASP A 214 -17.59 21.63 -5.55
N GLY A 215 -18.51 21.38 -4.61
CA GLY A 215 -18.19 21.32 -3.18
C GLY A 215 -17.22 20.19 -2.86
N LEU A 216 -17.47 19.01 -3.43
CA LEU A 216 -16.58 17.87 -3.29
C LEU A 216 -15.23 18.12 -3.99
N ALA A 217 -15.24 18.72 -5.19
CA ALA A 217 -14.03 19.05 -5.93
C ALA A 217 -13.10 19.98 -5.14
N ASN A 218 -13.67 21.00 -4.49
CA ASN A 218 -12.91 21.90 -3.61
C ASN A 218 -12.35 21.18 -2.38
N LEU A 219 -13.10 20.23 -1.81
CA LEU A 219 -12.62 19.42 -0.68
C LEU A 219 -11.42 18.54 -1.07
N LEU A 220 -11.42 18.02 -2.29
CA LEU A 220 -10.40 17.10 -2.81
C LEU A 220 -9.23 17.80 -3.52
N ASP A 221 -9.31 19.11 -3.74
CA ASP A 221 -8.37 19.89 -4.57
C ASP A 221 -8.23 19.33 -6.00
N LEU A 222 -9.38 19.05 -6.63
CA LEU A 222 -9.51 18.51 -7.98
C LEU A 222 -10.45 19.36 -8.84
N SER A 223 -10.47 19.09 -10.15
CA SER A 223 -11.56 19.56 -11.02
C SER A 223 -12.88 18.82 -10.71
N PRO A 224 -14.05 19.44 -10.94
CA PRO A 224 -15.37 18.83 -10.80
C PRO A 224 -15.50 17.52 -11.58
N SER A 225 -15.02 17.52 -12.83
CA SER A 225 -15.01 16.32 -13.68
C SER A 225 -14.19 15.17 -13.07
N ALA A 226 -13.06 15.48 -12.45
CA ALA A 226 -12.23 14.48 -11.79
C ALA A 226 -12.88 13.96 -10.50
N ALA A 227 -13.43 14.85 -9.67
CA ALA A 227 -14.15 14.47 -8.45
C ALA A 227 -15.35 13.55 -8.76
N GLU A 228 -16.14 13.89 -9.79
CA GLU A 228 -17.22 13.05 -10.29
C GLU A 228 -16.69 11.69 -10.80
N SER A 229 -15.61 11.69 -11.59
CA SER A 229 -15.01 10.45 -12.12
C SER A 229 -14.54 9.50 -11.02
N PHE A 230 -13.88 10.03 -9.97
CA PHE A 230 -13.45 9.22 -8.82
C PHE A 230 -14.64 8.66 -8.05
N THR A 231 -15.63 9.49 -7.77
CA THR A 231 -16.87 9.08 -7.07
C THR A 231 -17.60 8.00 -7.86
N SER A 232 -17.80 8.20 -9.16
CA SER A 232 -18.46 7.25 -10.07
C SER A 232 -17.74 5.89 -10.07
N LYS A 233 -16.40 5.88 -10.15
CA LYS A 233 -15.62 4.64 -10.06
C LYS A 233 -15.81 3.92 -8.71
N MET A 234 -15.86 4.66 -7.60
CA MET A 234 -16.09 4.07 -6.28
C MET A 234 -17.49 3.45 -6.16
N ILE A 235 -18.51 4.10 -6.73
CA ILE A 235 -19.89 3.57 -6.79
C ILE A 235 -19.93 2.29 -7.63
N LEU A 236 -19.39 2.32 -8.86
CA LEU A 236 -19.36 1.16 -9.77
C LEU A 236 -18.63 -0.04 -9.18
N GLN A 237 -17.60 0.20 -8.37
CA GLN A 237 -16.83 -0.84 -7.68
C GLN A 237 -17.47 -1.29 -6.36
N SER A 238 -18.67 -0.80 -6.02
CA SER A 238 -19.36 -1.10 -4.76
C SER A 238 -18.52 -0.77 -3.51
N ARG A 239 -17.68 0.27 -3.62
CA ARG A 239 -16.85 0.79 -2.52
C ARG A 239 -17.47 2.00 -1.82
N LEU A 240 -18.44 2.64 -2.49
CA LEU A 240 -19.22 3.76 -1.98
C LEU A 240 -20.69 3.51 -2.31
N ASP A 241 -21.55 3.61 -1.31
CA ASP A 241 -23.01 3.61 -1.51
C ASP A 241 -23.43 5.07 -1.73
N ALA A 242 -23.75 5.41 -2.97
CA ALA A 242 -24.13 6.75 -3.41
C ALA A 242 -24.68 6.70 -4.84
N TYR A 243 -25.34 7.78 -5.27
CA TYR A 243 -25.61 8.04 -6.69
C TYR A 243 -25.31 9.50 -7.07
N ILE A 244 -25.06 9.71 -8.36
CA ILE A 244 -24.72 11.03 -8.92
C ILE A 244 -25.94 11.55 -9.67
N ASP A 245 -26.44 12.71 -9.27
CA ASP A 245 -27.47 13.46 -9.99
C ASP A 245 -26.81 14.57 -10.80
N GLN A 246 -26.67 14.35 -12.11
CA GLN A 246 -26.05 15.31 -13.03
C GLN A 246 -26.94 16.52 -13.32
N VAL A 247 -28.26 16.43 -13.12
CA VAL A 247 -29.17 17.57 -13.30
C VAL A 247 -29.04 18.54 -12.14
N LEU A 248 -28.92 18.00 -10.92
CA LEU A 248 -28.69 18.79 -9.70
C LEU A 248 -27.22 19.12 -9.46
N ASN A 249 -26.30 18.57 -10.25
CA ASN A 249 -24.85 18.69 -10.07
C ASN A 249 -24.42 18.31 -8.64
N ALA A 250 -24.95 17.19 -8.15
CA ALA A 250 -24.79 16.75 -6.77
C ALA A 250 -24.59 15.22 -6.64
N ILE A 251 -23.92 14.84 -5.55
CA ILE A 251 -23.75 13.45 -5.10
C ILE A 251 -24.64 13.25 -3.88
N ILE A 252 -25.38 12.15 -3.87
CA ILE A 252 -26.32 11.79 -2.82
C ILE A 252 -25.83 10.47 -2.22
N PHE A 253 -25.58 10.48 -0.91
CA PHE A 253 -25.01 9.38 -0.14
C PHE A 253 -26.09 8.62 0.64
#